data_AF-A0A5J4P4F5-F1
#
_entry.id   AF-A0A5J4P4F5-F1
#
_cell.length_a   1.000
_cell.length_b   1.000
_cell.length_c   1.000
_cell.angle_alpha   90.00
_cell.angle_beta   90.00
_cell.angle_gamma   90.00
#
_symmetry.space_group_name_H-M   'P 1'
#
loop_
_entity.id
_entity.type
_entity.pdbx_description
1 polymer ?
#
loop_
_entity_poly.entity_id
_entity_poly.type
_entity_poly.pdbx_seq_one_letter_code
_entity_poly.pdbx_strand_id
1 'polypeptide(L)' 'EENSRNFNIIELEAPQLPRAVDDNNVALAVINNSFAVKAGLLLSDGIYVEDKDSPYVNLIGKKEVYSYFSFRRILLI' A
#
# COMPACT_ATOMS: atom_id res chain seq x y z
N GLU A 1 10.31 -2.77 -20.27
CA GLU A 1 9.44 -1.59 -20.40
C GLU A 1 10.23 -0.37 -19.98
N GLU A 2 10.16 0.69 -20.77
CA GLU A 2 10.93 1.93 -20.54
C GLU A 2 10.06 2.89 -19.72
N ASN A 3 10.65 3.52 -18.70
CA ASN A 3 9.98 4.49 -17.83
C ASN A 3 9.71 5.80 -18.60
N SER A 4 8.72 5.77 -19.49
CA SER A 4 8.35 6.86 -20.40
C SER A 4 8.03 8.20 -19.71
N ARG A 5 7.73 8.16 -18.41
CA ARG A 5 7.40 9.32 -17.59
C ARG A 5 8.52 9.74 -16.64
N ASN A 6 9.69 9.09 -16.69
CA ASN A 6 10.85 9.35 -15.84
C ASN A 6 10.50 9.47 -14.34
N PHE A 7 9.63 8.57 -13.86
CA PHE A 7 9.30 8.53 -12.44
C PHE A 7 10.53 8.16 -11.61
N ASN A 8 10.81 8.95 -10.58
CA ASN A 8 11.80 8.60 -9.57
C ASN A 8 11.11 7.77 -8.48
N ILE A 9 11.43 6.48 -8.41
CA ILE A 9 10.86 5.56 -7.42
C ILE A 9 11.76 5.61 -6.19
N ILE A 10 11.19 6.05 -5.06
CA ILE A 10 11.88 6.12 -3.79
C ILE A 10 11.36 4.97 -2.93
N GLU A 11 12.25 4.07 -2.53
CA GLU A 11 11.91 3.00 -1.60
C GLU A 11 11.98 3.53 -0.17
N LEU A 12 10.90 3.37 0.57
CA LEU A 12 10.80 3.73 1.97
C LEU A 12 10.33 2.52 2.78
N GLU A 13 10.78 2.46 4.03
CA GLU A 13 10.26 1.51 4.99
C GLU A 13 8.75 1.71 5.17
N ALA A 14 8.00 0.62 5.21
CA ALA A 14 6.54 0.65 5.20
C ALA A 14 5.89 1.58 6.26
N PRO A 15 6.41 1.71 7.50
CA PRO A 15 5.88 2.65 8.49
C PRO A 15 6.06 4.14 8.13
N GLN A 16 6.98 4.49 7.22
CA GLN A 16 7.24 5.87 6.80
C GLN A 16 6.34 6.30 5.63
N LEU A 17 5.78 5.36 4.88
CA LEU A 17 4.97 5.64 3.69
C LEU A 17 3.79 6.61 3.93
N PRO A 18 3.05 6.56 5.05
CA PRO A 18 1.97 7.53 5.29
C PRO A 18 2.45 8.98 5.36
N ARG A 19 3.69 9.23 5.83
CA ARG A 19 4.26 10.57 5.88
C ARG A 19 4.68 11.09 4.50
N ALA A 20 4.93 10.18 3.56
CA ALA A 20 5.29 10.54 2.20
C ALA A 20 4.12 11.22 1.46
N VAL A 21 2.87 10.97 1.85
CA VAL A 21 1.69 11.65 1.28
C VAL A 21 1.71 13.15 1.54
N ASP A 22 2.24 13.58 2.70
CA ASP A 22 2.31 15.00 3.08
C ASP A 22 3.56 15.70 2.52
N ASP A 23 4.46 14.99 1.82
CA ASP A 23 5.67 15.57 1.25
C ASP A 23 5.37 16.20 -0.12
N ASN A 24 5.63 17.50 -0.25
CA ASN A 24 5.43 18.25 -1.50
C ASN A 24 6.23 17.73 -2.71
N ASN A 25 7.24 16.88 -2.48
CA ASN A 25 8.04 16.27 -3.55
C ASN A 25 7.52 14.89 -3.97
N VAL A 26 6.52 14.35 -3.27
CA VAL A 26 5.92 13.05 -3.55
C VAL A 26 4.59 13.29 -4.25
N ALA A 27 4.48 12.79 -5.47
CA ALA A 27 3.24 12.84 -6.23
C ALA A 27 2.41 11.57 -6.09
N LEU A 28 2.92 10.51 -5.47
CA LEU A 28 2.23 9.23 -5.32
C LEU A 28 2.87 8.40 -4.21
N ALA A 29 2.05 7.87 -3.30
CA ALA A 29 2.47 6.93 -2.28
C ALA A 29 1.64 5.63 -2.37
N VAL A 30 2.32 4.50 -2.57
CA VAL A 30 1.70 3.17 -2.55
C VAL A 30 1.76 2.64 -1.12
N ILE A 31 0.63 2.57 -0.42
CA ILE A 31 0.60 2.25 1.01
C ILE A 31 -0.23 1.00 1.27
N ASN A 32 0.29 0.08 2.08
CA ASN A 32 -0.53 -1.03 2.57
C ASN A 32 -1.60 -0.50 3.56
N ASN A 33 -2.82 -1.02 3.45
CA ASN A 33 -3.95 -0.59 4.29
C ASN A 33 -3.65 -0.65 5.80
N SER A 34 -2.84 -1.60 6.27
CA SER A 34 -2.48 -1.72 7.70
C SER A 34 -1.66 -0.54 8.24
N PHE A 35 -0.91 0.17 7.39
CA PHE A 35 -0.19 1.40 7.75
C PHE A 35 -1.02 2.65 7.51
N ALA A 36 -1.79 2.69 6.41
CA ALA A 36 -2.69 3.79 6.10
C ALA A 36 -3.72 4.02 7.23
N VAL A 37 -4.40 2.96 7.69
CA VAL A 37 -5.39 3.05 8.77
C VAL A 37 -4.76 3.55 10.09
N LYS A 38 -3.52 3.17 10.38
CA LYS A 38 -2.79 3.66 11.57
C LYS A 38 -2.46 5.14 11.50
N ALA A 39 -2.33 5.69 10.30
CA ALA A 39 -2.14 7.10 10.05
C ALA A 39 -3.45 7.88 9.91
N GLY A 40 -4.60 7.23 10.11
CA GLY A 40 -5.92 7.86 9.99
C GLY A 40 -6.45 7.94 8.56
N LEU A 41 -5.77 7.31 7.60
CA LEU A 41 -6.18 7.26 6.19
C LEU A 41 -7.12 6.08 5.95
N LEU A 42 -8.19 6.33 5.22
CA LEU A 42 -9.19 5.34 4.82
C LEU A 42 -9.06 4.99 3.33
N LEU A 43 -9.66 3.86 2.94
CA LEU A 43 -9.76 3.47 1.52
C LEU A 43 -10.45 4.55 0.68
N SER A 44 -11.36 5.34 1.28
CA SER A 44 -12.06 6.44 0.62
C SER A 44 -11.16 7.62 0.28
N ASP A 45 -10.03 7.74 0.96
CA ASP A 45 -9.07 8.84 0.74
C ASP A 45 -8.09 8.49 -0.40
N GLY A 46 -8.05 7.22 -0.80
CA GLY A 46 -7.26 6.74 -1.94
C GLY A 46 -7.89 7.07 -3.28
N ILE A 47 -7.07 7.57 -4.20
CA ILE A 47 -7.46 7.84 -5.58
C ILE A 47 -7.47 6.56 -6.41
N TYR A 48 -6.74 5.54 -5.94
CA TYR A 48 -6.86 4.19 -6.45
C TYR A 48 -6.73 3.17 -5.31
N VAL A 49 -7.49 2.10 -5.38
CA VAL A 49 -7.46 1.03 -4.38
C VAL A 49 -7.38 -0.30 -5.11
N GLU A 50 -6.45 -1.15 -4.68
CA GLU A 50 -6.29 -2.48 -5.27
C GLU A 50 -7.55 -3.32 -5.02
N ASP A 51 -7.95 -4.10 -6.03
CA ASP A 51 -9.16 -4.94 -5.94
C ASP A 51 -9.00 -6.05 -4.90
N LYS A 52 -10.14 -6.60 -4.43
CA LYS A 52 -10.19 -7.73 -3.48
C LYS A 52 -9.59 -9.00 -4.03
N ASP A 53 -9.65 -9.19 -5.34
CA ASP A 53 -9.11 -10.35 -6.06
C ASP A 53 -7.60 -10.22 -6.30
N SER A 54 -6.89 -9.68 -5.31
CA SER A 54 -5.44 -9.56 -5.31
C SER A 54 -4.80 -10.90 -4.93
N PRO A 55 -3.71 -11.32 -5.61
CA PRO A 55 -2.96 -12.51 -5.21
C PRO A 55 -2.24 -12.34 -3.86
N TYR A 56 -2.22 -11.13 -3.30
CA TYR A 56 -1.55 -10.81 -2.04
C TYR A 56 -2.46 -11.06 -0.83
N VAL A 57 -2.62 -12.35 -0.52
CA VAL A 57 -3.31 -12.82 0.69
C VAL A 57 -2.32 -13.01 1.84
N ASN A 58 -2.68 -12.51 3.01
CA ASN A 58 -2.04 -12.89 4.27
C ASN A 58 -2.28 -14.37 4.59
N LEU A 59 -1.24 -14.99 5.13
CA LEU A 59 -1.29 -16.33 5.66
C LEU A 59 -1.25 -16.26 7.19
N ILE A 60 -2.28 -16.81 7.83
CA ILE A 60 -2.25 -17.08 9.27
C ILE A 60 -1.66 -18.47 9.43
N GLY A 61 -0.44 -18.54 9.98
CA GLY A 61 0.25 -19.80 10.22
C GLY A 61 0.02 -20.33 11.63
N LYS A 62 -0.45 -21.57 11.75
CA LYS A 62 -0.17 -22.45 12.88
C LYS A 62 0.83 -23.49 12.41
N LYS A 63 1.60 -24.10 13.33
CA LYS A 63 2.67 -25.08 13.04
C LYS A 63 2.30 -26.19 12.03
N GLU A 64 1.02 -26.45 11.79
CA GLU A 64 0.52 -27.47 10.86
C GLU A 64 -0.63 -27.02 9.92
N VAL A 65 -1.13 -25.77 10.01
CA VAL A 65 -2.29 -25.31 9.21
C VAL A 65 -2.15 -23.84 8.84
N TYR A 66 -2.37 -23.50 7.56
CA TYR A 66 -2.45 -22.13 7.06
C TYR A 66 -3.91 -21.74 6.78
N SER A 67 -4.31 -20.53 7.16
CA SER A 67 -5.59 -19.92 6.77
C SER A 67 -5.35 -18.62 6.01
N TYR A 68 -6.20 -18.30 5.03
CA TYR A 68 -6.01 -17.19 4.09
C TYR A 68 -6.87 -15.96 4.45
N PHE A 69 -6.30 -14.76 4.36
CA PHE A 69 -7.01 -13.49 4.53
C PHE A 69 -6.52 -12.46 3.47
N SER A 70 -7.41 -11.83 2.70
CA SER A 70 -7.02 -10.87 1.65
C SER A 70 -6.74 -9.47 2.21
N PHE A 71 -5.70 -8.79 1.71
CA PHE A 71 -5.46 -7.36 1.97
C PHE A 71 -5.78 -6.50 0.76
N ARG A 72 -6.17 -5.26 1.03
CA ARG A 72 -6.25 -4.18 0.04
C ARG A 72 -5.04 -3.26 0.20
N ARG A 73 -4.44 -2.80 -0.90
CA ARG A 73 -3.51 -1.66 -0.89
C ARG A 73 -4.26 -0.39 -1.25
N ILE A 74 -3.91 0.70 -0.58
CA ILE A 74 -4.40 2.04 -0.91
C ILE A 74 -3.29 2.74 -1.66
N LEU A 75 -3.62 3.24 -2.85
CA LEU A 75 -2.80 4.20 -3.55
C LEU A 75 -3.37 5.58 -3.22
N LEU A 76 -2.59 6.35 -2.45
CA LEU A 76 -2.86 7.76 -2.21
C LEU A 76 -1.95 8.58 -3.11
N ILE A 77 -2.53 9.56 -3.81
CA ILE A 77 -1.80 10.67 -4.44
C ILE A 77 -1.76 11.79 -3.41
#